data_AF-A0A8T2AMS2-F1
#
_entry.id   AF-A0A8T2AMS2-F1
#
_cell.length_a   1.000
_cell.length_b   1.000
_cell.length_c   1.000
_cell.angle_alpha   90.00
_cell.angle_beta   90.00
_cell.angle_gamma   90.00
#
_symmetry.space_group_name_H-M   'P 1'
#
loop_
_entity.id
_entity.type
_entity.pdbx_description
1 polymer ?
#
loop_
_entity_poly.entity_id
_entity_poly.type
_entity_poly.pdbx_seq_one_letter_code
_entity_poly.pdbx_strand_id
1 'polypeptide(L)'
;MGTSCALNIKTSNAESVAIVKMHHSLGDGISLMSLLLACAKKTSDPNALPTIVLPTNASTTKRRSDSISTNYKGWWIIVGGFWYMMRFIYINFVEMLKFMLTLCFLRDTKNPLSIEPMGGIQPRKVIQRIISLDDVKLVKNTMQMKVNDVLLGMTQAGLSRYLSRKYDEDTMANTKKSLERIHLRGTVAVNLRPYTKIEDLANVMTKGAKCAWGNFVGIVIFPLWIRSEADPLEYVRRARATMDRKILSLEAFNFYGVIKFTMNFFGEKVKLTSTI
;
A
#
# COMPACT_ATOMS: atom_id res chain seq x y z
N MET A 1 13.22 -19.86 -6.86
CA MET A 1 14.59 -19.32 -6.98
C MET A 1 14.63 -18.43 -8.23
N GLY A 2 14.87 -17.14 -8.06
CA GLY A 2 14.95 -16.18 -9.18
C GLY A 2 16.37 -16.14 -9.75
N THR A 3 16.51 -15.84 -11.04
CA THR A 3 17.80 -15.50 -11.64
C THR A 3 18.01 -13.98 -11.54
N SER A 4 19.20 -13.55 -11.14
CA SER A 4 19.57 -12.13 -11.17
C SER A 4 20.87 -11.96 -11.93
N CYS A 5 20.95 -10.92 -12.74
CA CYS A 5 22.14 -10.55 -13.51
C CYS A 5 22.38 -9.05 -13.31
N ALA A 6 23.55 -8.69 -12.80
CA ALA A 6 23.99 -7.31 -12.71
C ALA A 6 24.85 -6.98 -13.93
N LEU A 7 24.37 -6.05 -14.75
CA LEU A 7 25.06 -5.52 -15.91
C LEU A 7 25.69 -4.18 -15.52
N ASN A 8 27.01 -4.09 -15.62
CA ASN A 8 27.74 -2.85 -15.32
C ASN A 8 27.68 -1.89 -16.53
N ILE A 9 26.46 -1.56 -16.96
CA ILE A 9 26.20 -0.66 -18.07
C ILE A 9 25.80 0.69 -17.49
N LYS A 10 26.64 1.69 -17.73
CA LYS A 10 26.36 3.07 -17.36
C LYS A 10 25.27 3.62 -18.27
N THR A 11 24.20 4.10 -17.67
CA THR A 11 23.10 4.81 -18.35
C THR A 11 23.10 6.26 -17.90
N SER A 12 22.33 7.13 -18.57
CA SER A 12 22.18 8.53 -18.13
C SER A 12 21.65 8.68 -16.70
N ASN A 13 21.00 7.64 -16.17
CA ASN A 13 20.29 7.68 -14.88
C ASN A 13 20.87 6.74 -13.82
N ALA A 14 21.78 5.83 -14.16
CA ALA A 14 22.33 4.83 -13.25
C ALA A 14 23.72 4.37 -13.68
N GLU A 15 24.61 4.16 -12.71
CA GLU A 15 25.98 3.65 -12.93
C GLU A 15 26.00 2.16 -13.33
N SER A 16 25.00 1.38 -12.91
CA SER A 16 24.84 -0.04 -13.28
C SER A 16 23.37 -0.43 -13.30
N VAL A 17 23.05 -1.51 -14.01
CA VAL A 17 21.68 -2.01 -14.23
C VAL A 17 21.57 -3.44 -13.73
N ALA A 18 20.69 -3.71 -12.78
CA ALA A 18 20.38 -5.06 -12.34
C ALA A 18 19.07 -5.56 -12.97
N ILE A 19 19.13 -6.72 -13.61
CA ILE A 19 17.95 -7.44 -14.12
C ILE A 19 17.65 -8.58 -13.17
N VAL A 20 16.49 -8.54 -12.53
CA VAL A 20 16.05 -9.57 -11.57
C VAL A 20 14.79 -10.23 -12.11
N LYS A 21 14.85 -11.55 -12.33
CA LYS A 21 13.70 -12.38 -12.65
C LYS A 21 13.15 -12.98 -11.36
N MET A 22 12.03 -12.44 -10.88
CA MET A 22 11.39 -12.91 -9.65
C MET A 22 10.24 -13.87 -9.95
N HIS A 23 10.14 -14.92 -9.16
CA HIS A 23 9.00 -15.84 -9.20
C HIS A 23 7.80 -15.20 -8.49
N HIS A 24 6.58 -15.51 -8.92
CA HIS A 24 5.32 -14.96 -8.36
C HIS A 24 5.12 -15.28 -6.86
N SER A 25 5.93 -16.17 -6.29
CA SER A 25 5.97 -16.50 -4.86
C SER A 25 6.66 -15.45 -3.99
N LEU A 26 7.23 -14.38 -4.58
CA LEU A 26 7.78 -13.19 -3.91
C LEU A 26 6.88 -12.00 -4.20
N GLY A 27 5.84 -11.85 -3.37
CA GLY A 27 4.79 -10.85 -3.55
C GLY A 27 4.74 -9.81 -2.44
N ASP A 28 5.27 -10.09 -1.25
CA ASP A 28 5.29 -9.11 -0.16
C ASP A 28 6.57 -8.28 -0.13
N GLY A 29 6.41 -6.97 0.09
CA GLY A 29 7.52 -6.01 0.01
C GLY A 29 8.65 -6.31 0.98
N ILE A 30 8.37 -6.93 2.13
CA ILE A 30 9.40 -7.32 3.11
C ILE A 30 10.22 -8.49 2.59
N SER A 31 9.60 -9.54 2.05
CA SER A 31 10.37 -10.65 1.42
C SER A 31 11.22 -10.17 0.25
N LEU A 32 10.73 -9.20 -0.54
CA LEU A 32 11.52 -8.58 -1.61
C LEU A 32 12.74 -7.83 -1.05
N MET A 33 12.53 -6.98 -0.05
CA MET A 33 13.62 -6.21 0.56
C MET A 33 14.63 -7.12 1.25
N SER A 34 14.18 -8.16 1.94
CA SER A 34 15.06 -9.17 2.56
C SER A 34 15.83 -9.99 1.52
N LEU A 35 15.23 -10.31 0.36
CA LEU A 35 15.94 -10.95 -0.74
C LEU A 35 17.05 -10.04 -1.27
N LEU A 36 16.73 -8.77 -1.55
CA LEU A 36 17.72 -7.79 -2.01
C LEU A 36 18.84 -7.63 -0.99
N LEU A 37 18.50 -7.60 0.30
CA LEU A 37 19.47 -7.52 1.39
C LEU A 37 20.36 -8.77 1.46
N ALA A 38 19.78 -9.95 1.31
CA ALA A 38 20.50 -11.23 1.28
C ALA A 38 21.43 -11.35 0.06
N CYS A 39 21.07 -10.71 -1.06
CA CYS A 39 21.91 -10.64 -2.27
C CYS A 39 22.98 -9.54 -2.20
N ALA A 40 22.88 -8.60 -1.26
CA ALA A 40 23.84 -7.52 -1.09
C ALA A 40 24.91 -7.87 -0.06
N LYS A 41 26.09 -7.29 -0.20
CA LYS A 41 27.23 -7.43 0.71
C LYS A 41 27.70 -6.06 1.14
N LYS A 42 28.23 -5.93 2.37
CA LYS A 42 28.89 -4.69 2.78
C LYS A 42 30.13 -4.44 1.92
N THR A 43 30.36 -3.19 1.55
CA THR A 43 31.59 -2.78 0.87
C THR A 43 32.81 -2.92 1.78
N SER A 44 32.61 -2.80 3.09
CA SER A 44 33.65 -2.96 4.12
C SER A 44 33.94 -4.42 4.49
N ASP A 45 32.96 -5.31 4.34
CA ASP A 45 33.10 -6.74 4.68
C ASP A 45 32.30 -7.61 3.67
N PRO A 46 32.99 -8.33 2.78
CA PRO A 46 32.37 -9.17 1.75
C PRO A 46 31.54 -10.34 2.28
N ASN A 47 31.61 -10.66 3.58
CA ASN A 47 30.89 -11.78 4.18
C ASN A 47 29.72 -11.33 5.07
N ALA A 48 29.59 -10.04 5.35
CA ALA A 48 28.53 -9.50 6.19
C ALA A 48 27.36 -8.96 5.36
N LEU A 49 26.14 -9.23 5.84
CA LEU A 49 24.92 -8.61 5.32
C LEU A 49 24.93 -7.10 5.62
N PRO A 50 24.37 -6.26 4.73
CA PRO A 50 24.20 -4.84 5.01
C PRO A 50 23.32 -4.66 6.23
N THR A 51 23.72 -3.78 7.13
CA THR A 51 22.90 -3.42 8.30
C THR A 51 21.99 -2.28 7.87
N ILE A 52 20.69 -2.51 7.86
CA ILE A 52 19.74 -1.43 7.65
C ILE A 52 19.48 -0.85 9.03
N VAL A 53 19.95 0.37 9.28
CA VAL A 53 19.52 1.12 10.46
C VAL A 53 18.07 1.52 10.21
N LEU A 54 17.13 0.61 10.52
CA LEU A 54 15.73 0.99 10.59
C LEU A 54 15.62 1.98 11.75
N PRO A 55 15.01 3.15 11.56
CA PRO A 55 14.65 3.99 12.68
C PRO A 55 13.69 3.17 13.53
N THR A 56 14.22 2.59 14.59
CA THR A 56 13.44 2.19 15.73
C THR A 56 12.82 3.48 16.22
N ASN A 57 11.61 3.77 15.77
CA ASN A 57 10.63 4.45 16.59
C ASN A 57 10.26 3.52 17.77
N ALA A 58 11.26 2.94 18.44
CA ALA A 58 11.25 2.94 19.86
C ALA A 58 11.26 4.43 20.21
N SER A 59 10.06 5.00 20.32
CA SER A 59 9.82 5.84 21.46
C SER A 59 10.25 4.98 22.65
N THR A 60 11.53 5.06 23.00
CA THR A 60 11.93 5.07 24.40
C THR A 60 11.10 6.20 24.97
N THR A 61 9.88 5.87 25.36
CA THR A 61 9.28 6.40 26.55
C THR A 61 10.35 6.18 27.60
N LYS A 62 11.29 7.14 27.69
CA LYS A 62 11.88 7.52 28.96
C LYS A 62 10.65 7.68 29.82
N ARG A 63 10.35 6.65 30.62
CA ARG A 63 9.36 6.74 31.68
C ARG A 63 9.93 7.82 32.57
N ARG A 64 9.54 9.07 32.29
CA ARG A 64 9.70 10.15 33.23
C ARG A 64 8.92 9.66 34.43
N SER A 65 9.66 9.35 35.49
CA SER A 65 9.13 8.99 36.79
C SER A 65 8.43 10.21 37.35
N ASP A 66 7.33 10.62 36.74
CA ASP A 66 6.44 11.62 37.28
C ASP A 66 5.60 10.89 38.32
N SER A 67 6.07 11.01 39.57
CA SER A 67 5.37 10.64 40.80
C SER A 67 4.10 11.47 40.92
N ILE A 68 3.06 11.04 40.22
CA ILE A 68 1.72 11.58 40.33
C ILE A 68 0.79 10.37 40.42
N SER A 69 0.04 10.30 41.52
CA SER A 69 -0.87 9.24 42.03
C SER A 69 -1.34 8.12 41.07
N THR A 70 -1.18 6.88 41.49
CA THR A 70 -1.44 5.66 40.71
C THR A 70 -2.91 5.45 40.30
N ASN A 71 -3.86 6.04 41.02
CA ASN A 71 -5.29 5.78 40.81
C ASN A 71 -5.91 6.51 39.60
N TYR A 72 -5.48 7.73 39.26
CA TYR A 72 -6.05 8.42 38.08
C TYR A 72 -5.52 7.82 36.77
N LYS A 73 -4.24 7.44 36.69
CA LYS A 73 -3.66 6.82 35.49
C LYS A 73 -4.38 5.52 35.09
N GLY A 74 -4.73 4.67 36.05
CA GLY A 74 -5.46 3.43 35.78
C GLY A 74 -6.82 3.68 35.15
N TRP A 75 -7.58 4.64 35.67
CA TRP A 75 -8.90 4.98 35.15
C TRP A 75 -8.84 5.59 33.75
N TRP A 76 -7.91 6.51 33.48
CA TRP A 76 -7.71 7.08 32.14
C TRP A 76 -7.26 6.05 31.10
N ILE A 77 -6.49 5.02 31.51
CA ILE A 77 -6.12 3.91 30.63
C ILE A 77 -7.34 3.04 30.32
N ILE A 78 -8.19 2.76 31.29
CA ILE A 78 -9.41 1.96 31.10
C ILE A 78 -10.41 2.71 30.22
N VAL A 79 -10.69 3.98 30.53
CA VAL A 79 -11.60 4.84 29.76
C VAL A 79 -11.07 5.05 28.34
N GLY A 80 -9.78 5.34 28.19
CA GLY A 80 -9.12 5.48 26.89
C GLY A 80 -9.12 4.19 26.08
N GLY A 81 -8.86 3.05 26.73
CA GLY A 81 -8.92 1.73 26.11
C GLY A 81 -10.32 1.34 25.65
N PHE A 82 -11.33 1.61 26.48
CA PHE A 82 -12.74 1.41 26.13
C PHE A 82 -13.15 2.28 24.94
N TRP A 83 -12.80 3.57 24.95
CA TRP A 83 -13.08 4.46 23.83
C TRP A 83 -12.41 4.01 22.53
N TYR A 84 -11.15 3.56 22.62
CA TYR A 84 -10.42 3.00 21.49
C TYR A 84 -11.09 1.74 20.94
N MET A 85 -11.53 0.83 21.82
CA MET A 85 -12.26 -0.38 21.46
C MET A 85 -13.57 -0.04 20.75
N MET A 86 -14.37 0.89 21.28
CA MET A 86 -15.62 1.34 20.67
C MET A 86 -15.38 1.94 19.27
N ARG A 87 -14.35 2.79 19.14
CA ARG A 87 -13.93 3.34 17.84
C ARG A 87 -13.52 2.24 16.86
N PHE A 88 -12.76 1.24 17.31
CA PHE A 88 -12.33 0.11 16.50
C PHE A 88 -13.52 -0.71 15.99
N ILE A 89 -14.46 -1.07 16.87
CA ILE A 89 -15.68 -1.80 16.51
C ILE A 89 -16.49 -1.01 15.49
N TYR A 90 -16.70 0.29 15.73
CA TYR A 90 -17.44 1.16 14.82
C TYR A 90 -16.80 1.23 13.42
N ILE A 91 -15.48 1.46 13.34
CA ILE A 91 -14.77 1.52 12.04
C ILE A 91 -14.92 0.20 11.29
N ASN A 92 -14.70 -0.94 11.96
CA ASN A 92 -14.80 -2.26 11.34
C ASN A 92 -16.21 -2.57 10.87
N PHE A 93 -17.23 -2.26 11.67
CA PHE A 93 -18.62 -2.44 11.29
C PHE A 93 -18.99 -1.63 10.04
N VAL A 94 -18.62 -0.34 9.99
CA VAL A 94 -18.91 0.51 8.83
C VAL A 94 -18.14 0.05 7.58
N GLU A 95 -16.86 -0.34 7.71
CA GLU A 95 -16.10 -0.84 6.56
C GLU A 95 -16.65 -2.18 6.05
N MET A 96 -17.06 -3.08 6.94
CA MET A 96 -17.71 -4.33 6.56
C MET A 96 -19.02 -4.08 5.81
N LEU A 97 -19.86 -3.17 6.29
CA LEU A 97 -21.09 -2.78 5.59
C LEU A 97 -20.79 -2.20 4.20
N LYS A 98 -19.85 -1.24 4.10
CA LYS A 98 -19.44 -0.67 2.80
C LYS A 98 -18.94 -1.74 1.85
N PHE A 99 -18.19 -2.72 2.36
CA PHE A 99 -17.70 -3.84 1.57
C PHE A 99 -18.84 -4.71 1.04
N MET A 100 -19.80 -5.08 1.89
CA MET A 100 -20.98 -5.85 1.47
C MET A 100 -21.81 -5.08 0.43
N LEU A 101 -22.02 -3.77 0.64
CA LEU A 101 -22.67 -2.92 -0.36
C LEU A 101 -21.89 -2.86 -1.67
N THR A 102 -20.55 -2.84 -1.60
CA THR A 102 -19.67 -2.86 -2.77
C THR A 102 -19.80 -4.15 -3.57
N LEU A 103 -19.82 -5.30 -2.90
CA LEU A 103 -20.00 -6.59 -3.55
C LEU A 103 -21.38 -6.73 -4.17
N CYS A 104 -22.43 -6.30 -3.47
CA CYS A 104 -23.81 -6.58 -3.88
C CYS A 104 -24.41 -5.54 -4.84
N PHE A 105 -24.08 -4.24 -4.68
CA PHE A 105 -24.86 -3.17 -5.31
C PHE A 105 -24.04 -2.01 -5.89
N LEU A 106 -22.95 -1.60 -5.24
CA LEU A 106 -22.18 -0.43 -5.65
C LEU A 106 -21.13 -0.83 -6.69
N ARG A 107 -21.56 -1.00 -7.94
CA ARG A 107 -20.64 -1.06 -9.08
C ARG A 107 -20.00 0.31 -9.31
N ASP A 108 -18.72 0.30 -9.65
CA ASP A 108 -18.02 1.53 -10.01
C ASP A 108 -18.67 2.17 -11.25
N THR A 109 -18.68 3.51 -11.29
CA THR A 109 -19.30 4.25 -12.39
C THR A 109 -18.56 3.94 -13.68
N LYS A 110 -19.27 3.59 -14.75
CA LYS A 110 -18.66 3.44 -16.08
C LYS A 110 -17.94 4.73 -16.42
N ASN A 111 -16.62 4.64 -16.58
CA ASN A 111 -15.76 5.78 -16.84
C ASN A 111 -14.76 5.42 -17.95
N PRO A 112 -14.05 6.38 -18.53
CA PRO A 112 -13.12 6.11 -19.63
C PRO A 112 -11.90 5.26 -19.26
N LEU A 113 -11.72 4.89 -17.98
CA LEU A 113 -10.73 3.92 -17.50
C LEU A 113 -11.32 2.50 -17.44
N SER A 114 -12.65 2.37 -17.43
CA SER A 114 -13.34 1.09 -17.53
C SER A 114 -13.15 0.53 -18.94
N ILE A 115 -12.27 -0.47 -19.05
CA ILE A 115 -12.05 -1.19 -20.29
C ILE A 115 -13.24 -2.12 -20.50
N GLU A 116 -13.97 -1.96 -21.60
CA GLU A 116 -14.93 -2.98 -22.02
C GLU A 116 -14.16 -4.27 -22.34
N PRO A 117 -14.65 -5.44 -21.87
CA PRO A 117 -14.00 -6.72 -22.13
C PRO A 117 -14.16 -7.08 -23.61
N MET A 118 -13.37 -6.45 -24.47
CA MET A 118 -13.17 -6.89 -25.84
C MET A 118 -12.35 -8.17 -25.77
N GLY A 119 -12.97 -9.30 -26.11
CA GLY A 119 -12.36 -10.62 -26.05
C GLY A 119 -11.00 -10.66 -26.76
N GLY A 120 -9.93 -10.79 -25.97
CA GLY A 120 -8.55 -10.88 -26.46
C GLY A 120 -7.53 -10.37 -25.43
N ILE A 121 -6.28 -10.83 -25.55
CA ILE A 121 -5.15 -10.27 -24.79
C ILE A 121 -4.75 -8.97 -25.49
N GLN A 122 -5.20 -7.82 -24.98
CA GLN A 122 -4.77 -6.53 -25.52
C GLN A 122 -3.26 -6.32 -25.27
N PRO A 123 -2.52 -5.71 -26.21
CA PRO A 123 -1.12 -5.40 -26.03
C PRO A 123 -0.93 -4.44 -24.84
N ARG A 124 -0.17 -4.87 -23.84
CA ARG A 124 0.14 -4.05 -22.67
C ARG A 124 1.26 -3.07 -23.01
N LYS A 125 0.93 -1.78 -23.09
CA LYS A 125 1.94 -0.71 -23.16
C LYS A 125 2.36 -0.31 -21.75
N VAL A 126 3.62 -0.55 -21.41
CA VAL A 126 4.20 -0.10 -20.14
C VAL A 126 4.86 1.26 -20.36
N ILE A 127 4.40 2.28 -19.65
CA ILE A 127 5.01 3.62 -19.67
C ILE A 127 5.75 3.80 -18.35
N GLN A 128 7.06 4.01 -18.43
CA GLN A 128 7.87 4.35 -17.26
C GLN A 128 7.97 5.87 -17.13
N ARG A 129 7.78 6.35 -15.89
CA ARG A 129 8.02 7.73 -15.49
C ARG A 129 8.86 7.74 -14.22
N ILE A 130 9.85 8.61 -14.20
CA ILE A 130 10.72 8.82 -13.05
C ILE A 130 10.22 10.06 -12.34
N ILE A 131 10.01 9.95 -11.03
CA ILE A 131 9.58 11.03 -10.16
C ILE A 131 10.70 11.27 -9.16
N SER A 132 11.06 12.54 -8.94
CA SER A 132 12.07 12.92 -7.94
C SER A 132 11.62 12.50 -6.55
N LEU A 133 12.45 11.72 -5.85
CA LEU A 133 12.19 11.33 -4.48
C LEU A 133 12.31 12.53 -3.51
N ASP A 134 13.12 13.51 -3.87
CA ASP A 134 13.35 14.70 -3.03
C ASP A 134 12.11 15.59 -3.00
N ASP A 135 11.40 15.72 -4.12
CA ASP A 135 10.12 16.43 -4.19
C ASP A 135 9.05 15.73 -3.35
N VAL A 136 9.01 14.39 -3.42
CA VAL A 136 8.08 13.59 -2.61
C VAL A 136 8.41 13.72 -1.12
N LYS A 137 9.70 13.72 -0.76
CA LYS A 137 10.16 13.94 0.62
C LYS A 137 9.85 15.34 1.11
N LEU A 138 9.95 16.36 0.25
CA LEU A 138 9.59 17.74 0.58
C LEU A 138 8.12 17.79 0.99
N VAL A 139 7.21 17.31 0.16
CA VAL A 139 5.75 17.28 0.46
C VAL A 139 5.48 16.46 1.73
N LYS A 140 6.10 15.28 1.86
CA LYS A 140 5.99 14.43 3.04
C LYS A 140 6.36 15.19 4.32
N ASN A 141 7.49 15.89 4.32
CA ASN A 141 7.99 16.60 5.49
C ASN A 141 7.14 17.83 5.80
N THR A 142 6.76 18.61 4.80
CA THR A 142 5.87 19.78 4.95
C THR A 142 4.50 19.40 5.51
N MET A 143 3.94 18.27 5.07
CA MET A 143 2.62 17.80 5.51
C MET A 143 2.66 16.89 6.75
N GLN A 144 3.86 16.53 7.24
CA GLN A 144 4.08 15.54 8.30
C GLN A 144 3.34 14.21 8.04
N MET A 145 3.52 13.66 6.84
CA MET A 145 2.84 12.43 6.36
C MET A 145 3.83 11.32 5.98
N LYS A 146 3.35 10.19 5.46
CA LYS A 146 4.18 9.12 4.89
C LYS A 146 4.36 9.30 3.39
N VAL A 147 5.43 8.73 2.84
CA VAL A 147 5.70 8.72 1.39
C VAL A 147 4.54 8.09 0.61
N ASN A 148 3.97 7.00 1.12
CA ASN A 148 2.83 6.32 0.50
C ASN A 148 1.58 7.21 0.43
N ASP A 149 1.35 8.05 1.44
CA ASP A 149 0.21 8.99 1.46
C ASP A 149 0.36 10.04 0.35
N VAL A 150 1.59 10.53 0.15
CA VAL A 150 1.91 11.49 -0.92
C VAL A 150 1.71 10.86 -2.28
N LEU A 151 2.24 9.67 -2.53
CA LEU A 151 2.08 8.97 -3.82
C LEU A 151 0.62 8.65 -4.13
N LEU A 152 -0.16 8.27 -3.12
CA LEU A 152 -1.58 8.01 -3.28
C LEU A 152 -2.36 9.28 -3.58
N GLY A 153 -2.07 10.38 -2.89
CA GLY A 153 -2.64 11.71 -3.18
C GLY A 153 -2.27 12.21 -4.57
N MET A 154 -1.02 12.03 -5.00
CA MET A 154 -0.58 12.34 -6.38
C MET A 154 -1.37 11.54 -7.42
N THR A 155 -1.62 10.26 -7.15
CA THR A 155 -2.40 9.38 -8.04
C THR A 155 -3.84 9.86 -8.15
N GLN A 156 -4.48 10.20 -7.01
CA GLN A 156 -5.83 10.77 -6.99
C GLN A 156 -5.90 12.10 -7.76
N ALA A 157 -4.96 13.02 -7.51
CA ALA A 157 -4.88 14.30 -8.22
C ALA A 157 -4.69 14.12 -9.73
N GLY A 158 -3.80 13.21 -10.13
CA GLY A 158 -3.54 12.88 -11.53
C GLY A 158 -4.76 12.32 -12.23
N LEU A 159 -5.45 11.36 -11.61
CA LEU A 159 -6.69 10.78 -12.14
C LEU A 159 -7.81 11.82 -12.23
N SER A 160 -8.00 12.65 -11.20
CA SER A 160 -8.97 13.74 -11.21
C SER A 160 -8.74 14.71 -12.37
N ARG A 161 -7.48 15.13 -12.59
CA ARG A 161 -7.13 16.05 -13.69
C ARG A 161 -7.31 15.40 -15.06
N TYR A 162 -6.94 14.13 -15.21
CA TYR A 162 -7.11 13.39 -16.46
C TYR A 162 -8.60 13.26 -16.81
N LEU A 163 -9.41 12.83 -15.85
CA LEU A 163 -10.85 12.67 -16.07
C LEU A 163 -11.53 14.02 -16.32
N SER A 164 -11.18 15.07 -15.57
CA SER A 164 -11.69 16.43 -15.83
C SER A 164 -11.49 16.83 -17.29
N ARG A 165 -10.25 16.75 -17.80
CA ARG A 165 -9.94 17.11 -19.19
C ARG A 165 -10.74 16.30 -20.21
N LYS A 166 -10.87 15.00 -19.97
CA LYS A 166 -11.60 14.12 -20.89
C LYS A 166 -13.10 14.42 -20.92
N TYR A 167 -13.69 14.74 -19.78
CA TYR A 167 -15.10 15.14 -19.71
C TYR A 167 -15.35 16.57 -20.19
N ASP A 168 -14.38 17.48 -20.06
CA ASP A 168 -14.40 18.82 -20.65
C ASP A 168 -14.45 18.74 -22.19
N GLU A 169 -13.71 17.80 -22.80
CA GLU A 169 -13.72 17.56 -24.24
C GLU A 169 -15.06 16.99 -24.73
N ASP A 170 -15.67 16.07 -23.97
CA ASP A 170 -16.92 15.40 -24.36
C ASP A 170 -18.20 16.19 -24.00
N THR A 171 -18.17 17.07 -22.99
CA THR A 171 -19.39 17.67 -22.42
C THR A 171 -19.20 19.17 -22.17
N MET A 172 -19.66 20.01 -23.10
CA MET A 172 -19.55 21.49 -23.08
C MET A 172 -20.25 22.22 -21.90
N ALA A 173 -20.74 21.52 -20.87
CA ALA A 173 -21.25 22.16 -19.64
C ALA A 173 -21.38 21.17 -18.46
N ASN A 174 -20.67 21.44 -17.36
CA ASN A 174 -20.75 20.82 -16.02
C ASN A 174 -19.79 19.66 -15.67
N THR A 175 -18.52 19.75 -16.05
CA THR A 175 -17.42 18.84 -15.66
C THR A 175 -17.29 18.63 -14.15
N LYS A 176 -17.56 19.65 -13.34
CA LYS A 176 -17.50 19.53 -11.87
C LYS A 176 -18.58 18.57 -11.33
N LYS A 177 -19.81 18.65 -11.86
CA LYS A 177 -20.94 17.79 -11.45
C LYS A 177 -20.83 16.37 -12.00
N SER A 178 -20.15 16.17 -13.13
CA SER A 178 -19.87 14.82 -13.63
C SER A 178 -18.80 14.14 -12.78
N LEU A 179 -17.72 14.85 -12.44
CA LEU A 179 -16.62 14.32 -11.62
C LEU A 179 -17.08 13.91 -10.22
N GLU A 180 -17.90 14.72 -9.55
CA GLU A 180 -18.45 14.43 -8.22
C GLU A 180 -19.32 13.16 -8.16
N ARG A 181 -19.85 12.70 -9.30
CA ARG A 181 -20.67 11.47 -9.40
C ARG A 181 -19.83 10.22 -9.68
N ILE A 182 -18.55 10.36 -10.00
CA ILE A 182 -17.69 9.22 -10.32
C ILE A 182 -17.29 8.51 -9.04
N HIS A 183 -17.67 7.24 -8.97
CA HIS A 183 -17.17 6.32 -7.97
C HIS A 183 -16.10 5.45 -8.62
N LEU A 184 -14.86 5.64 -8.16
CA LEU A 184 -13.72 4.86 -8.59
C LEU A 184 -13.03 4.27 -7.36
N ARG A 185 -12.80 2.96 -7.39
CA ARG A 185 -12.07 2.26 -6.33
C ARG A 185 -10.78 1.68 -6.90
N GLY A 186 -9.72 1.86 -6.14
CA GLY A 186 -8.42 1.26 -6.40
C GLY A 186 -8.17 0.12 -5.42
N THR A 187 -7.31 -0.81 -5.82
CA THR A 187 -6.85 -1.88 -4.95
C THR A 187 -5.45 -1.54 -4.47
N VAL A 188 -5.27 -1.41 -3.15
CA VAL A 188 -3.95 -1.13 -2.55
C VAL A 188 -3.46 -2.38 -1.84
N ALA A 189 -2.30 -2.88 -2.27
CA ALA A 189 -1.61 -3.96 -1.60
C ALA A 189 -0.87 -3.41 -0.37
N VAL A 190 -1.10 -4.02 0.79
CA VAL A 190 -0.44 -3.68 2.04
C VAL A 190 0.32 -4.89 2.57
N ASN A 191 1.48 -4.63 3.15
CA ASN A 191 2.29 -5.68 3.73
C ASN A 191 1.81 -5.99 5.16
N LEU A 192 1.47 -7.24 5.45
CA LEU A 192 0.98 -7.66 6.76
C LEU A 192 2.12 -8.07 7.71
N ARG A 193 3.35 -8.24 7.21
CA ARG A 193 4.50 -8.54 8.08
C ARG A 193 4.93 -7.29 8.87
N PRO A 194 5.35 -7.45 10.14
CA PRO A 194 6.03 -6.39 10.86
C PRO A 194 7.38 -6.07 10.20
N TYR A 195 7.70 -4.78 10.09
CA TYR A 195 8.91 -4.27 9.44
C TYR A 195 10.20 -4.60 10.20
N THR A 196 10.11 -4.94 11.49
CA THR A 196 11.25 -5.29 12.34
C THR A 196 11.95 -6.60 11.95
N LYS A 197 11.37 -7.37 11.02
CA LYS A 197 11.85 -8.70 10.65
C LYS A 197 12.67 -8.76 9.36
N ILE A 198 13.07 -7.62 8.77
CA ILE A 198 13.79 -7.61 7.47
C ILE A 198 15.13 -8.32 7.58
N GLU A 199 15.95 -7.96 8.60
CA GLU A 199 17.27 -8.54 8.82
C GLU A 199 17.18 -10.00 9.27
N ASP A 200 16.24 -10.31 10.17
CA ASP A 200 15.95 -11.69 10.59
C ASP A 200 15.60 -12.57 9.39
N LEU A 201 14.75 -12.07 8.49
CA LEU A 201 14.34 -12.80 7.30
C LEU A 201 15.52 -12.97 6.33
N ALA A 202 16.35 -11.95 6.14
CA ALA A 202 17.57 -12.06 5.33
C ALA A 202 18.55 -13.09 5.90
N ASN A 203 18.74 -13.12 7.22
CA ASN A 203 19.57 -14.10 7.93
C ASN A 203 19.02 -15.53 7.79
N VAL A 204 17.70 -15.70 7.85
CA VAL A 204 17.05 -17.00 7.64
C VAL A 204 17.23 -17.47 6.19
N MET A 205 17.21 -16.55 5.22
CA MET A 205 17.41 -16.84 3.80
C MET A 205 18.83 -17.31 3.48
N THR A 206 19.86 -16.68 4.07
CA THR A 206 21.26 -17.13 3.87
C THR A 206 21.53 -18.49 4.49
N LYS A 207 20.84 -18.83 5.58
CA LYS A 207 20.96 -20.13 6.28
C LYS A 207 20.10 -21.25 5.68
N GLY A 208 19.34 -20.98 4.61
CA GLY A 208 18.61 -22.01 3.85
C GLY A 208 17.36 -22.57 4.54
N ALA A 209 16.81 -21.92 5.57
CA ALA A 209 15.63 -22.46 6.25
C ALA A 209 14.35 -22.25 5.41
N LYS A 210 13.65 -23.34 5.08
CA LYS A 210 12.47 -23.35 4.20
C LYS A 210 11.21 -22.71 4.81
N CYS A 211 11.08 -22.66 6.15
CA CYS A 211 9.79 -22.43 6.82
C CYS A 211 9.35 -20.97 7.00
N ALA A 212 10.17 -19.97 6.72
CA ALA A 212 9.77 -18.55 6.86
C ALA A 212 9.21 -17.93 5.55
N TRP A 213 9.18 -18.73 4.47
CA TRP A 213 8.86 -18.29 3.12
C TRP A 213 7.34 -18.28 2.88
N GLY A 214 6.81 -17.17 2.40
CA GLY A 214 5.39 -17.02 2.06
C GLY A 214 4.95 -15.57 1.90
N ASN A 215 3.98 -15.32 1.03
CA ASN A 215 3.44 -13.98 0.82
C ASN A 215 2.45 -13.62 1.92
N PHE A 216 2.66 -12.47 2.55
CA PHE A 216 1.76 -11.87 3.53
C PHE A 216 1.34 -10.48 3.05
N VAL A 217 0.60 -10.48 1.94
CA VAL A 217 0.05 -9.27 1.33
C VAL A 217 -1.44 -9.23 1.63
N GLY A 218 -1.86 -8.20 2.34
CA GLY A 218 -3.26 -7.84 2.47
C GLY A 218 -3.66 -6.96 1.29
N ILE A 219 -4.92 -7.06 0.90
CA ILE A 219 -5.52 -6.19 -0.11
C ILE A 219 -6.53 -5.30 0.59
N VAL A 220 -6.51 -4.01 0.26
CA VAL A 220 -7.49 -3.03 0.72
C VAL A 220 -8.17 -2.39 -0.48
N ILE A 221 -9.50 -2.33 -0.45
CA ILE A 221 -10.28 -1.56 -1.42
C ILE A 221 -10.25 -0.10 -0.98
N PHE A 222 -9.53 0.70 -1.75
CA PHE A 222 -9.29 2.11 -1.48
C PHE A 222 -10.20 2.99 -2.36
N PRO A 223 -11.15 3.75 -1.78
CA PRO A 223 -11.97 4.67 -2.56
C PRO A 223 -11.11 5.85 -3.04
N LEU A 224 -11.01 6.03 -4.36
CA LEU A 224 -10.26 7.13 -4.94
C LEU A 224 -11.10 8.41 -4.92
N TRP A 225 -10.51 9.50 -4.42
CA TRP A 225 -11.15 10.81 -4.35
C TRP A 225 -10.99 11.51 -5.69
N ILE A 226 -11.97 11.28 -6.57
CA ILE A 226 -12.01 11.86 -7.92
C ILE A 226 -12.92 13.09 -7.91
N ARG A 227 -12.35 14.27 -7.60
CA ARG A 227 -13.07 15.55 -7.53
C ARG A 227 -12.17 16.70 -7.94
N SER A 228 -12.75 17.86 -8.23
CA SER A 228 -11.99 19.07 -8.55
C SER A 228 -11.73 19.86 -7.27
N GLU A 229 -10.53 19.71 -6.72
CA GLU A 229 -10.07 20.49 -5.56
C GLU A 229 -9.28 21.74 -5.97
N ALA A 230 -9.53 22.84 -5.27
CA ALA A 230 -8.76 24.08 -5.45
C ALA A 230 -7.36 23.98 -4.84
N ASP A 231 -7.23 23.32 -3.69
CA ASP A 231 -5.94 23.01 -3.06
C ASP A 231 -5.45 21.62 -3.50
N PRO A 232 -4.32 21.50 -4.23
CA PRO A 232 -3.77 20.21 -4.63
C PRO A 232 -3.29 19.34 -3.45
N LEU A 233 -3.02 19.92 -2.28
CA LEU A 233 -2.63 19.17 -1.10
C LEU A 233 -3.81 18.45 -0.44
N GLU A 234 -5.04 18.83 -0.78
CA GLU A 234 -6.24 18.21 -0.22
C GLU A 234 -6.33 16.72 -0.59
N TYR A 235 -5.92 16.34 -1.81
CA TYR A 235 -5.84 14.93 -2.19
C TYR A 235 -4.92 14.13 -1.25
N VAL A 236 -3.79 14.72 -0.82
CA VAL A 236 -2.85 14.07 0.11
C VAL A 236 -3.47 13.93 1.50
N ARG A 237 -4.15 14.98 2.00
CA ARG A 237 -4.87 14.93 3.29
C ARG A 237 -5.95 13.85 3.28
N ARG A 238 -6.73 13.76 2.20
CA ARG A 238 -7.78 12.76 2.01
C ARG A 238 -7.22 11.35 1.89
N ALA A 239 -6.11 11.19 1.16
CA ALA A 239 -5.41 9.92 1.03
C ALA A 239 -4.98 9.39 2.40
N ARG A 240 -4.33 10.24 3.20
CA ARG A 240 -3.92 9.91 4.58
C ARG A 240 -5.11 9.55 5.46
N ALA A 241 -6.15 10.39 5.51
CA ALA A 241 -7.30 10.15 6.37
C ALA A 241 -8.01 8.83 6.05
N THR A 242 -8.13 8.52 4.75
CA THR A 242 -8.69 7.25 4.29
C THR A 242 -7.78 6.09 4.66
N MET A 243 -6.47 6.21 4.42
CA MET A 243 -5.49 5.17 4.74
C MET A 243 -5.42 4.89 6.24
N ASP A 244 -5.39 5.90 7.09
CA ASP A 244 -5.37 5.74 8.56
C ASP A 244 -6.61 4.99 9.06
N ARG A 245 -7.78 5.23 8.45
CA ARG A 245 -9.00 4.46 8.72
C ARG A 245 -8.89 3.02 8.24
N LYS A 246 -8.31 2.78 7.07
CA LYS A 246 -8.09 1.43 6.51
C LYS A 246 -7.02 0.63 7.27
N ILE A 247 -6.02 1.29 7.84
CA ILE A 247 -5.03 0.65 8.71
C ILE A 247 -5.68 0.13 9.99
N LEU A 248 -6.67 0.87 10.53
CA LEU A 248 -7.44 0.44 11.70
C LEU A 248 -8.50 -0.62 11.37
N SER A 249 -8.88 -0.79 10.09
CA SER A 249 -9.82 -1.83 9.71
C SER A 249 -9.12 -3.18 9.55
N LEU A 250 -9.84 -4.26 9.87
CA LEU A 250 -9.38 -5.64 9.66
C LEU A 250 -9.49 -6.08 8.20
N GLU A 251 -9.81 -5.17 7.28
CA GLU A 251 -10.07 -5.47 5.87
C GLU A 251 -8.90 -6.22 5.23
N ALA A 252 -7.67 -5.72 5.39
CA ALA A 252 -6.48 -6.35 4.82
C ALA A 252 -6.26 -7.78 5.33
N PHE A 253 -6.55 -8.04 6.61
CA PHE A 253 -6.44 -9.36 7.23
C PHE A 253 -7.58 -10.28 6.77
N ASN A 254 -8.80 -9.77 6.71
CA ASN A 254 -9.97 -10.52 6.25
C ASN A 254 -9.79 -10.97 4.79
N PHE A 255 -9.37 -10.06 3.90
CA PHE A 255 -9.09 -10.42 2.50
C PHE A 255 -7.98 -11.46 2.39
N TYR A 256 -6.89 -11.28 3.12
CA TYR A 256 -5.81 -12.28 3.14
C TYR A 256 -6.32 -13.64 3.60
N GLY A 257 -7.14 -13.68 4.66
CA GLY A 257 -7.79 -14.89 5.17
C GLY A 257 -8.68 -15.55 4.12
N VAL A 258 -9.53 -14.78 3.44
CA VAL A 258 -10.43 -15.27 2.37
C VAL A 258 -9.64 -15.82 1.19
N ILE A 259 -8.61 -15.11 0.72
CA ILE A 259 -7.75 -15.57 -0.38
C ILE A 259 -7.05 -16.87 0.00
N LYS A 260 -6.49 -16.96 1.21
CA LYS A 260 -5.81 -18.16 1.69
C LYS A 260 -6.78 -19.33 1.86
N PHE A 261 -7.97 -19.07 2.39
CA PHE A 261 -9.03 -20.07 2.53
C PHE A 261 -9.45 -20.60 1.16
N THR A 262 -9.75 -19.71 0.21
CA THR A 262 -10.14 -20.12 -1.15
C THR A 262 -9.04 -20.89 -1.86
N MET A 263 -7.77 -20.49 -1.74
CA MET A 263 -6.63 -21.25 -2.28
C MET A 263 -6.51 -22.64 -1.65
N ASN A 264 -6.72 -22.78 -0.34
CA ASN A 264 -6.65 -24.08 0.34
C ASN A 264 -7.79 -25.01 -0.05
N PHE A 265 -9.01 -24.48 -0.25
CA PHE A 265 -10.20 -25.28 -0.56
C PHE A 265 -10.32 -25.62 -2.05
N PHE A 266 -9.98 -24.70 -2.94
CA PHE A 266 -10.20 -24.86 -4.39
C PHE A 266 -8.91 -25.09 -5.19
N GLY A 267 -7.73 -25.00 -4.56
CA GLY A 267 -6.42 -25.13 -5.20
C GLY A 267 -6.04 -23.92 -6.08
N GLU A 268 -4.83 -23.93 -6.63
CA GLU A 268 -4.30 -22.83 -7.49
C GLU A 268 -5.07 -22.63 -8.81
N LYS A 269 -6.03 -23.52 -9.13
CA LYS A 269 -6.81 -23.50 -10.38
C LYS A 269 -8.10 -22.68 -10.31
N VAL A 270 -8.28 -21.84 -9.29
CA VAL A 270 -9.34 -20.82 -9.36
C VAL A 270 -8.87 -19.71 -10.29
N LYS A 271 -9.27 -19.80 -11.56
CA LYS A 271 -9.34 -18.60 -12.40
C LYS A 271 -10.29 -17.64 -11.70
N LEU A 272 -9.75 -16.59 -11.09
CA LEU A 272 -10.53 -15.42 -10.72
C LEU A 272 -11.08 -14.86 -12.03
N THR A 273 -12.29 -15.30 -12.38
CA THR A 273 -13.09 -14.69 -13.44
C THR A 273 -13.20 -13.22 -13.07
N SER A 274 -12.64 -12.38 -13.94
CA SER A 274 -12.60 -10.93 -13.77
C SER A 274 -14.01 -10.36 -13.75
N THR A 275 -14.61 -10.33 -12.56
CA THR A 275 -15.86 -9.61 -12.32
C THR A 275 -15.85 -9.08 -10.90
N ILE A 276 -15.01 -8.07 -10.66
CA ILE A 276 -15.29 -6.99 -9.70
C ILE A 276 -14.94 -5.69 -10.41
#